data_AF-A0A517PMB2-F1
#
_entry.id   AF-A0A517PMB2-F1
#
_cell.length_a   1.000
_cell.length_b   1.000
_cell.length_c   1.000
_cell.angle_alpha   90.00
_cell.angle_beta   90.00
_cell.angle_gamma   90.00
#
_symmetry.space_group_name_H-M   'P 1'
#
loop_
_entity.id
_entity.type
_entity.pdbx_description
1 polymer ?
#
loop_
_entity_poly.entity_id
_entity_poly.type
_entity_poly.pdbx_seq_one_letter_code
_entity_poly.pdbx_strand_id
1 'polypeptide(L)'
;MKTGSEALALDIGLESIEGGTDPLDRTLIVSLEAGEMAFLYDPFQTFFAKTGLVIEPYEDTRISGEDLKIFERLLLETMRVVESRPEQWEEFTELQYHPQEVKIYTTLFRSGLLQKLNGLVELTRAANTAQRVLFFYGD
;
A
#
# COMPACT_ATOMS: atom_id res chain seq x y z
N MET A 1 -25.89 16.68 5.48
CA MET A 1 -25.31 15.34 5.61
C MET A 1 -23.99 15.35 4.86
N LYS A 2 -22.86 15.19 5.58
CA LYS A 2 -21.57 14.95 4.93
C LYS A 2 -21.52 13.44 4.66
N THR A 3 -21.82 13.02 3.44
CA THR A 3 -21.43 11.69 2.94
C THR A 3 -20.18 11.91 2.12
N GLY A 4 -19.09 12.27 2.80
CA GLY A 4 -17.76 12.04 2.25
C GLY A 4 -17.35 10.70 2.78
N SER A 5 -17.19 9.70 1.92
CA SER A 5 -16.27 8.60 2.22
C SER A 5 -14.97 9.29 2.62
N GLU A 6 -14.57 9.20 3.89
CA GLU A 6 -13.18 9.46 4.22
C GLU A 6 -12.38 8.55 3.29
N ALA A 7 -11.51 9.16 2.49
CA ALA A 7 -10.76 8.43 1.48
C ALA A 7 -9.85 7.49 2.26
N LEU A 8 -10.15 6.18 2.22
CA LEU A 8 -9.36 5.09 2.78
C LEU A 8 -8.03 5.05 2.04
N ALA A 9 -7.14 5.95 2.42
CA ALA A 9 -5.81 6.10 1.87
C ALA A 9 -4.84 5.56 2.92
N LEU A 10 -3.97 4.64 2.49
CA LEU A 10 -2.88 4.15 3.33
C LEU A 10 -1.63 4.96 3.01
N ASP A 11 -1.18 5.76 3.98
CA ASP A 11 0.04 6.55 3.85
C ASP A 11 1.24 5.74 4.31
N ILE A 12 2.29 5.67 3.49
CA ILE A 12 3.51 4.93 3.78
C ILE A 12 4.71 5.88 3.82
N GLY A 13 5.48 5.83 4.89
CA GLY A 13 6.67 6.65 5.10
C GLY A 13 7.74 5.96 5.95
N LEU A 14 8.75 6.73 6.37
CA LEU A 14 9.85 6.21 7.20
C LEU A 14 9.78 6.70 8.64
N GLU A 15 9.98 5.80 9.60
CA GLU A 15 10.20 6.09 11.01
C GLU A 15 11.69 5.89 11.38
N SER A 16 12.19 6.66 12.35
CA SER A 16 13.62 6.66 12.74
C SER A 16 14.10 5.32 13.31
N ILE A 17 13.26 4.66 14.11
CA ILE A 17 13.59 3.43 14.85
C ILE A 17 12.30 2.74 15.31
N GLU A 18 12.36 1.43 15.48
CA GLU A 18 11.30 0.61 16.06
C GLU A 18 11.01 1.06 17.50
N GLY A 19 9.81 1.59 17.75
CA GLY A 19 9.41 2.15 19.05
C GLY A 19 9.78 3.62 19.30
N GLY A 20 10.26 4.35 18.29
CA GLY A 20 10.50 5.79 18.36
C GLY A 20 9.21 6.60 18.38
N THR A 21 9.20 7.74 19.09
CA THR A 21 8.13 8.75 19.04
C THR A 21 8.42 9.84 18.00
N ASP A 22 9.40 9.63 17.14
CA ASP A 22 9.80 10.64 16.17
C ASP A 22 8.70 10.83 15.12
N PRO A 23 8.41 12.07 14.72
CA PRO A 23 7.41 12.34 13.70
C PRO A 23 7.79 11.64 12.40
N LEU A 24 6.78 11.06 11.73
CA LEU A 24 6.90 10.46 10.40
C LEU A 24 7.74 11.38 9.52
N ASP A 25 8.80 10.85 8.90
CA ASP A 25 9.58 11.60 7.92
C ASP A 25 8.73 11.77 6.66
N ARG A 26 7.95 12.85 6.63
CA ARG A 26 6.98 13.16 5.57
C ARG A 26 7.63 13.69 4.29
N THR A 27 8.97 13.73 4.23
CA THR A 27 9.67 14.19 3.02
C THR A 27 9.50 13.24 1.85
N LEU A 28 9.17 11.97 2.13
CA LEU A 28 8.85 10.97 1.13
C LEU A 28 7.70 10.09 1.64
N ILE A 29 6.48 10.36 1.15
CA ILE A 29 5.27 9.59 1.44
C ILE A 29 4.75 9.00 0.13
N VAL A 30 4.34 7.74 0.18
CA VAL A 30 3.48 7.15 -0.86
C VAL A 30 2.12 6.90 -0.26
N SER A 31 1.05 7.35 -0.93
CA SER A 31 -0.33 7.12 -0.51
C SER A 31 -1.01 6.13 -1.46
N LEU A 32 -1.59 5.06 -0.91
CA LEU A 32 -2.37 4.07 -1.65
C LEU A 32 -3.86 4.30 -1.43
N GLU A 33 -4.61 4.56 -2.50
CA GLU A 33 -6.06 4.75 -2.45
C GLU A 33 -6.82 3.42 -2.51
N ALA A 34 -8.12 3.43 -2.23
CA ALA A 34 -8.96 2.23 -2.14
C ALA A 34 -8.83 1.27 -3.34
N GLY A 35 -8.82 1.79 -4.57
CA GLY A 35 -8.65 0.95 -5.77
C GLY A 35 -7.27 0.27 -5.83
N GLU A 36 -6.23 0.95 -5.38
CA GLU A 36 -4.86 0.43 -5.36
C GLU A 36 -4.70 -0.58 -4.23
N MET A 37 -5.29 -0.31 -3.06
CA MET A 37 -5.38 -1.27 -1.95
C MET A 37 -6.13 -2.53 -2.35
N ALA A 38 -7.23 -2.42 -3.09
CA ALA A 38 -7.97 -3.56 -3.60
C ALA A 38 -7.11 -4.40 -4.56
N PHE A 39 -6.39 -3.76 -5.49
CA PHE A 39 -5.46 -4.45 -6.38
C PHE A 39 -4.32 -5.14 -5.61
N LEU A 40 -3.80 -4.50 -4.56
CA LEU A 40 -2.67 -5.00 -3.75
C LEU A 40 -3.06 -6.03 -2.69
N TYR A 41 -4.35 -6.34 -2.54
CA TYR A 41 -4.84 -7.29 -1.55
C TYR A 41 -4.12 -8.65 -1.64
N ASP A 42 -4.13 -9.30 -2.81
CA ASP A 42 -3.50 -10.61 -3.00
C ASP A 42 -1.98 -10.59 -2.76
N PRO A 43 -1.22 -9.60 -3.28
CA PRO A 43 0.17 -9.39 -2.90
C PRO A 43 0.37 -9.26 -1.38
N PHE A 44 -0.45 -8.46 -0.68
CA PHE A 44 -0.32 -8.28 0.77
C PHE A 44 -0.68 -9.55 1.55
N GLN A 45 -1.63 -10.36 1.08
CA GLN A 45 -1.87 -11.68 1.67
C GLN A 45 -0.67 -12.61 1.49
N THR A 46 0.03 -12.52 0.36
CA THR A 46 1.29 -13.26 0.13
C THR A 46 2.41 -12.79 1.08
N PHE A 47 2.46 -11.50 1.40
CA PHE A 47 3.37 -10.96 2.39
C PHE A 47 3.05 -11.48 3.80
N PHE A 48 1.79 -11.35 4.22
CA PHE A 48 1.31 -11.84 5.51
C PHE A 48 1.63 -13.33 5.72
N ALA A 49 1.42 -14.16 4.70
CA ALA A 49 1.74 -15.59 4.77
C ALA A 49 3.24 -15.88 5.02
N LYS A 50 4.14 -14.92 4.75
CA LYS A 50 5.59 -15.05 4.96
C LYS A 50 6.07 -14.43 6.25
N THR A 51 5.47 -13.31 6.67
CA THR A 51 5.99 -12.47 7.77
C THR A 51 5.07 -12.42 8.99
N GLY A 52 3.78 -12.75 8.82
CA GLY A 52 2.75 -12.54 9.82
C GLY A 52 2.30 -11.09 9.98
N LEU A 53 2.84 -10.16 9.17
CA LEU A 53 2.49 -8.74 9.21
C LEU A 53 1.31 -8.47 8.27
N VAL A 54 0.25 -7.88 8.81
CA VAL A 54 -0.94 -7.44 8.09
C VAL A 54 -0.66 -6.06 7.49
N ILE A 55 -1.16 -5.74 6.29
CA ILE A 55 -1.09 -4.40 5.70
C ILE A 55 -2.50 -4.03 5.26
N GLU A 56 -3.18 -3.19 6.02
CA GLU A 56 -4.58 -2.82 5.79
C GLU A 56 -4.82 -1.34 6.11
N PRO A 57 -5.86 -0.69 5.52
CA PRO A 57 -6.13 0.73 5.71
C PRO A 57 -6.42 1.18 7.15
N TYR A 58 -6.76 0.25 8.05
CA TYR A 58 -7.20 0.56 9.41
C TYR A 58 -6.22 0.08 10.49
N GLU A 59 -5.09 -0.49 10.09
CA GLU A 59 -4.10 -1.04 11.02
C GLU A 59 -2.70 -0.47 10.73
N ASP A 60 -2.12 0.14 11.77
CA ASP A 60 -0.74 0.58 11.73
C ASP A 60 0.20 -0.61 11.60
N THR A 61 1.07 -0.57 10.59
CA THR A 61 2.02 -1.65 10.32
C THR A 61 3.45 -1.14 10.26
N ARG A 62 4.35 -1.88 10.89
CA ARG A 62 5.80 -1.62 10.89
C ARG A 62 6.52 -2.76 10.21
N ILE A 63 7.32 -2.44 9.19
CA ILE A 63 8.17 -3.40 8.49
C ILE A 63 9.64 -3.00 8.71
N SER A 64 10.46 -3.92 9.18
CA SER A 64 11.88 -3.70 9.47
C SER A 64 12.72 -4.95 9.15
N GLY A 65 14.04 -4.83 9.20
CA GLY A 65 14.95 -5.98 9.10
C GLY A 65 14.79 -6.82 7.82
N GLU A 66 14.71 -8.14 7.97
CA GLU A 66 14.57 -9.08 6.84
C GLU A 66 13.23 -8.94 6.11
N ASP A 67 12.18 -8.46 6.80
CA ASP A 67 10.86 -8.30 6.21
C ASP A 67 10.85 -7.20 5.13
N LEU A 68 11.74 -6.20 5.24
CA LEU A 68 11.94 -5.21 4.19
C LEU A 68 12.42 -5.84 2.87
N LYS A 69 13.29 -6.87 2.93
CA LYS A 69 13.77 -7.57 1.73
C LYS A 69 12.67 -8.43 1.11
N ILE A 70 11.82 -9.03 1.95
CA ILE A 70 10.64 -9.78 1.50
C ILE A 70 9.67 -8.83 0.81
N PHE A 71 9.42 -7.67 1.41
CA PHE A 71 8.52 -6.64 0.88
C PHE A 71 9.04 -6.07 -0.44
N GLU A 72 10.33 -5.73 -0.55
CA GLU A 72 10.91 -5.25 -1.82
C GLU A 72 10.70 -6.26 -2.95
N ARG A 73 10.95 -7.55 -2.69
CA ARG A 73 10.75 -8.59 -3.71
C ARG A 73 9.30 -8.67 -4.17
N LEU A 74 8.36 -8.62 -3.22
CA LEU A 74 6.93 -8.62 -3.52
C LEU A 74 6.55 -7.42 -4.42
N LEU A 75 7.03 -6.22 -4.11
CA LEU A 75 6.77 -5.02 -4.91
C LEU A 75 7.29 -5.19 -6.35
N LEU A 76 8.52 -5.69 -6.50
CA LEU A 76 9.12 -5.93 -7.83
C LEU A 76 8.36 -6.99 -8.64
N GLU A 77 7.85 -8.05 -7.98
CA GLU A 77 7.01 -9.06 -8.61
C GLU A 77 5.65 -8.47 -9.03
N THR A 78 5.04 -7.67 -8.15
CA THR A 78 3.79 -6.96 -8.40
C THR A 78 3.91 -5.99 -9.57
N MET A 79 5.01 -5.25 -9.67
CA MET A 79 5.27 -4.35 -10.80
C MET A 79 5.24 -5.07 -12.14
N ARG A 80 5.82 -6.27 -12.24
CA ARG A 80 5.78 -7.08 -13.48
C ARG A 80 4.35 -7.48 -13.86
N VAL A 81 3.49 -7.72 -12.87
CA VAL A 81 2.06 -7.98 -13.10
C VAL A 81 1.40 -6.71 -13.65
N VAL A 82 1.65 -5.55 -13.05
CA VAL A 82 1.10 -4.26 -13.51
C VAL A 82 1.58 -3.90 -14.92
N GLU A 83 2.83 -4.16 -15.26
CA GLU A 83 3.38 -3.94 -16.61
C GLU A 83 2.62 -4.72 -17.69
N SER A 84 2.13 -5.92 -17.34
CA SER A 84 1.34 -6.77 -18.25
C SER A 84 -0.13 -6.35 -18.40
N ARG A 85 -0.61 -5.43 -17.54
CA ARG A 85 -1.98 -4.89 -17.62
C ARG A 85 -2.13 -3.89 -18.78
N PRO A 86 -3.37 -3.67 -19.27
CA PRO A 86 -3.66 -2.55 -20.17
C PRO A 86 -3.35 -1.21 -19.49
N GLU A 87 -3.29 -0.13 -20.26
CA GLU A 87 -3.02 1.22 -19.73
C GLU A 87 -3.99 1.68 -18.65
N GLN A 88 -5.24 1.22 -18.74
CA GLN A 88 -6.26 1.42 -17.73
C GLN A 88 -7.15 0.17 -17.61
N TRP A 89 -7.65 -0.11 -16.42
CA TRP A 89 -8.64 -1.16 -16.17
C TRP A 89 -9.52 -0.81 -14.98
N GLU A 90 -10.65 -1.50 -14.86
CA GLU A 90 -11.53 -1.40 -13.70
C GLU A 90 -11.12 -2.45 -12.66
N GLU A 91 -10.87 -1.98 -11.44
CA GLU A 91 -10.57 -2.82 -10.27
C GLU A 91 -11.80 -2.87 -9.37
N PHE A 92 -12.25 -4.07 -9.04
CA PHE A 92 -13.36 -4.25 -8.10
C PHE A 92 -12.90 -3.82 -6.70
N THR A 93 -13.64 -2.91 -6.08
CA THR A 93 -13.25 -2.32 -4.80
C THR A 93 -14.16 -2.78 -3.66
N GLU A 94 -15.47 -2.69 -3.83
CA GLU A 94 -16.43 -3.06 -2.78
C GLU A 94 -17.84 -3.38 -3.32
N LEU A 95 -18.69 -3.90 -2.43
CA LEU A 95 -20.12 -4.10 -2.65
C LEU A 95 -20.91 -3.14 -1.75
N GLN A 96 -21.67 -2.24 -2.35
CA GLN A 96 -22.68 -1.45 -1.64
C GLN A 96 -23.98 -2.25 -1.59
N TYR A 97 -24.48 -2.58 -0.40
CA TYR A 97 -25.69 -3.41 -0.26
C TYR A 97 -27.01 -2.64 -0.10
N HIS A 98 -26.97 -1.35 0.28
CA HIS A 98 -28.15 -0.54 0.53
C HIS A 98 -28.08 0.82 -0.19
N PRO A 99 -29.15 1.29 -0.87
CA PRO A 99 -30.50 0.71 -0.97
C PRO A 99 -30.63 -0.47 -1.94
N GLN A 100 -29.61 -0.77 -2.74
CA GLN A 100 -29.55 -1.90 -3.66
C GLN A 100 -28.12 -2.42 -3.72
N GLU A 101 -27.94 -3.71 -4.05
CA GLU A 101 -26.63 -4.32 -4.25
C GLU A 101 -25.98 -3.77 -5.54
N VAL A 102 -24.89 -3.03 -5.39
CA VAL A 102 -24.11 -2.46 -6.49
C VAL A 102 -22.64 -2.78 -6.27
N LYS A 103 -21.98 -3.32 -7.30
CA LYS A 103 -20.53 -3.47 -7.33
C LYS A 103 -19.89 -2.12 -7.65
N ILE A 104 -18.94 -1.72 -6.81
CA ILE A 104 -18.17 -0.49 -6.98
C ILE A 104 -16.82 -0.87 -7.58
N TYR A 105 -16.47 -0.16 -8.65
CA TYR A 105 -15.21 -0.31 -9.37
C TYR A 105 -14.45 1.02 -9.37
N THR A 106 -13.13 0.92 -9.29
CA THR A 106 -12.22 2.06 -9.42
C THR A 106 -11.39 1.88 -10.68
N THR A 107 -11.27 2.92 -11.49
CA THR A 107 -10.37 2.90 -12.65
C THR A 107 -8.93 3.06 -12.19
N LEU A 108 -8.10 2.06 -12.46
CA LEU A 108 -6.66 2.13 -12.24
C LEU A 108 -5.95 2.49 -13.53
N PHE A 109 -4.90 3.29 -13.40
CA PHE A 109 -3.99 3.64 -14.48
C PHE A 109 -2.65 2.97 -14.26
N ARG A 110 -2.16 2.26 -15.27
CA ARG A 110 -0.90 1.52 -15.21
C ARG A 110 0.27 2.40 -14.78
N SER A 111 0.39 3.57 -15.41
CA SER A 111 1.46 4.54 -15.11
C SER A 111 1.40 5.06 -13.67
N GLY A 112 0.21 5.39 -13.17
CA GLY A 112 0.01 5.87 -11.80
C GLY A 112 0.37 4.80 -10.77
N LEU A 113 -0.11 3.57 -10.95
CA LEU A 113 0.19 2.47 -10.03
C LEU A 113 1.68 2.09 -10.06
N LEU A 114 2.31 2.06 -11.24
CA LEU A 114 3.76 1.84 -11.35
C LEU A 114 4.57 2.95 -10.67
N GLN A 115 4.14 4.21 -10.75
CA GLN A 115 4.79 5.31 -10.06
C GLN A 115 4.76 5.10 -8.54
N LYS A 116 3.61 4.73 -7.99
CA LYS A 116 3.46 4.47 -6.55
C LYS A 116 4.27 3.24 -6.10
N LEU A 117 4.23 2.14 -6.86
CA LEU A 117 5.03 0.95 -6.58
C LEU A 117 6.54 1.24 -6.60
N ASN A 118 7.02 2.04 -7.56
CA ASN A 118 8.41 2.48 -7.59
C ASN A 118 8.75 3.33 -6.35
N GLY A 119 7.88 4.26 -5.96
CA GLY A 119 8.05 5.03 -4.72
C GLY A 119 8.15 4.14 -3.48
N LEU A 120 7.35 3.08 -3.40
CA LEU A 120 7.43 2.09 -2.31
C LEU A 120 8.74 1.30 -2.33
N VAL A 121 9.23 0.93 -3.52
CA VAL A 121 10.54 0.27 -3.64
C VAL A 121 11.66 1.20 -3.16
N GLU A 122 11.63 2.47 -3.55
CA GLU A 122 12.60 3.48 -3.10
C GLU A 122 12.55 3.67 -1.59
N LEU A 123 11.35 3.78 -1.00
CA LEU A 123 11.15 3.84 0.44
C LEU A 123 11.69 2.60 1.15
N THR A 124 11.38 1.41 0.65
CA THR A 124 11.82 0.14 1.23
C THR A 124 13.34 0.04 1.22
N ARG A 125 13.99 0.45 0.12
CA ARG A 125 15.45 0.49 0.00
C ARG A 125 16.08 1.52 0.94
N ALA A 126 15.47 2.69 1.07
CA ALA A 126 15.90 3.73 1.99
C ALA A 126 15.80 3.25 3.44
N ALA A 127 14.68 2.61 3.82
CA ALA A 127 14.47 1.99 5.12
C ALA A 127 15.57 0.96 5.42
N ASN A 128 15.79 0.03 4.48
CA ASN A 128 16.77 -1.05 4.64
C ASN A 128 18.22 -0.50 4.75
N THR A 129 18.57 0.50 3.93
CA THR A 129 19.91 1.13 3.94
C THR A 129 20.17 1.91 5.23
N ALA A 130 19.17 2.65 5.70
CA ALA A 130 19.26 3.48 6.90
C ALA A 130 18.96 2.69 8.20
N GLN A 131 18.64 1.39 8.11
CA GLN A 131 18.17 0.57 9.23
C GLN A 131 16.96 1.19 9.95
N ARG A 132 16.07 1.80 9.16
CA ARG A 132 14.83 2.46 9.58
C ARG A 132 13.63 1.53 9.38
N VAL A 133 12.49 1.95 9.94
CA VAL A 133 11.22 1.24 9.81
C VAL A 133 10.41 1.85 8.66
N LEU A 134 9.85 0.99 7.81
CA LEU A 134 8.80 1.38 6.88
C LEU A 134 7.47 1.31 7.62
N PHE A 135 6.79 2.45 7.73
CA PHE A 135 5.57 2.59 8.52
C PHE A 135 4.37 2.86 7.61
N PHE A 136 3.31 2.09 7.83
CA PHE A 136 2.03 2.19 7.14
C PHE A 136 1.04 2.79 8.13
N TYR A 137 0.51 3.97 7.81
CA TYR A 137 -0.41 4.74 8.62
C TYR A 137 -1.80 4.67 7.98
N GLY A 138 -2.73 4.03 8.68
CA GLY A 138 -4.14 4.00 8.35
C GLY A 138 -4.89 5.15 9.03
N ASP A 139 -5.87 5.74 8.35
CA ASP A 139 -6.78 6.77 8.91
C ASP A 139 -8.22 6.25 8.95
#